data_AF-A0A2W5YQ74-F1
#
_entry.id   AF-A0A2W5YQ74-F1
#
_cell.length_a   1.000
_cell.length_b   1.000
_cell.length_c   1.000
_cell.angle_alpha   90.00
_cell.angle_beta   90.00
_cell.angle_gamma   90.00
#
_symmetry.space_group_name_H-M   'P 1'
#
loop_
_entity.id
_entity.type
_entity.pdbx_description
1 polymer ?
#
loop_
_entity_poly.entity_id
_entity_poly.type
_entity_poly.pdbx_seq_one_letter_code
_entity_poly.pdbx_strand_id
1 'polypeptide(L)'
;MGDGLLVVDRDGNSLLSNPATRRMLGLNESEDVPQNCAADCGFFRPDKTTPIPANESPTARAVAGETVDGEIIFICRGSNSTGAWADVTARPLRDEHGTIHGAVAVFRDISGHKRAEEQQQKLQRERAARAEA
;
A
#
# COMPACT_ATOMS: atom_id res chain seq x y z
N MET A 1 -6.42 14.34 -6.39
CA MET A 1 -5.77 13.09 -5.93
C MET A 1 -5.34 13.34 -4.50
N GLY A 2 -5.69 12.44 -3.58
CA GLY A 2 -5.34 12.58 -2.16
C GLY A 2 -4.77 11.26 -1.66
N ASP A 3 -3.98 11.31 -0.60
CA ASP A 3 -3.38 10.13 0.00
C ASP A 3 -4.46 9.27 0.68
N GLY A 4 -4.32 7.95 0.57
CA GLY A 4 -5.14 7.00 1.31
C GLY A 4 -4.88 7.11 2.80
N LEU A 5 -5.93 7.09 3.60
CA LEU A 5 -5.85 6.99 5.06
C LEU A 5 -6.59 5.74 5.50
N LEU A 6 -5.96 4.92 6.34
CA LEU A 6 -6.56 3.77 7.02
C LEU A 6 -6.22 3.84 8.50
N VAL A 7 -7.24 3.67 9.34
CA VAL A 7 -7.09 3.49 10.78
C VAL A 7 -7.58 2.09 11.12
N VAL A 8 -6.80 1.37 11.92
CA VAL A 8 -7.14 0.04 12.42
C VAL A 8 -7.14 0.01 13.94
N ASP A 9 -7.93 -0.89 14.52
CA ASP A 9 -7.89 -1.19 15.96
C ASP A 9 -6.68 -2.07 16.31
N ARG A 10 -6.60 -2.45 17.59
CA ARG A 10 -5.53 -3.31 18.14
C ARG A 10 -5.47 -4.72 17.58
N ASP A 11 -6.56 -5.19 17.00
CA ASP A 11 -6.67 -6.52 16.39
C ASP A 11 -6.41 -6.45 14.87
N GLY A 12 -6.14 -5.24 14.36
CA GLY A 12 -5.88 -4.98 12.95
C GLY A 12 -7.15 -4.76 12.12
N ASN A 13 -8.31 -4.60 12.75
CA ASN A 13 -9.57 -4.38 12.04
C ASN A 13 -9.70 -2.94 11.58
N SER A 14 -10.11 -2.73 10.33
CA SER A 14 -10.39 -1.41 9.75
C SER A 14 -11.48 -0.66 10.53
N LEU A 15 -11.12 0.46 11.14
CA LEU A 15 -12.03 1.38 11.83
C LEU A 15 -12.47 2.54 10.94
N LEU A 16 -11.54 3.13 10.21
CA LEU A 16 -11.80 4.29 9.36
C LEU A 16 -10.96 4.22 8.10
N SER A 17 -11.57 4.54 6.97
CA SER A 17 -10.86 4.69 5.70
C SER A 17 -11.43 5.87 4.93
N ASN A 18 -10.56 6.58 4.19
CA ASN A 18 -11.01 7.63 3.29
C ASN A 18 -11.28 7.07 1.87
N PRO A 19 -11.94 7.84 0.99
CA PRO A 19 -12.20 7.41 -0.39
C PRO A 19 -10.94 7.14 -1.22
N ALA A 20 -9.80 7.77 -0.89
CA ALA A 20 -8.55 7.51 -1.58
C ALA A 20 -8.02 6.10 -1.32
N THR A 21 -8.12 5.60 -0.08
CA THR A 21 -7.79 4.21 0.27
C THR A 21 -8.62 3.24 -0.56
N ARG A 22 -9.94 3.43 -0.64
CA ARG A 22 -10.84 2.55 -1.43
C ARG A 22 -10.41 2.48 -2.90
N ARG A 23 -10.12 3.64 -3.51
CA ARG A 23 -9.64 3.71 -4.90
C ARG A 23 -8.31 2.98 -5.09
N MET A 24 -7.35 3.16 -4.19
CA MET A 24 -6.05 2.47 -4.26
C MET A 24 -6.19 0.96 -4.09
N LEU A 25 -7.14 0.52 -3.27
CA LEU A 25 -7.48 -0.89 -3.07
C LEU A 25 -8.29 -1.48 -4.24
N GLY A 26 -8.67 -0.68 -5.24
CA GLY A 26 -9.52 -1.12 -6.34
C GLY A 26 -10.95 -1.42 -5.94
N LEU A 27 -11.43 -0.84 -4.84
CA LEU A 27 -12.80 -0.96 -4.35
C LEU A 27 -13.71 0.07 -5.03
N ASN A 28 -14.96 -0.31 -5.29
CA ASN A 28 -16.00 0.61 -5.74
C ASN A 28 -16.36 1.61 -4.62
N GLU A 29 -16.98 2.75 -4.96
CA GLU A 29 -17.28 3.78 -3.96
C GLU A 29 -18.24 3.31 -2.86
N SER A 30 -19.12 2.35 -3.19
CA SER A 30 -20.08 1.72 -2.27
C SER A 30 -19.50 0.56 -1.47
N GLU A 31 -18.26 0.13 -1.76
CA GLU A 31 -17.60 -0.95 -1.03
C GLU A 31 -16.78 -0.37 0.13
N ASP A 32 -16.93 -0.98 1.30
CA ASP A 32 -16.09 -0.68 2.44
C ASP A 32 -14.76 -1.44 2.36
N VAL A 33 -13.74 -0.86 3.01
CA VAL A 33 -12.46 -1.54 3.17
C VAL A 33 -12.69 -2.80 4.03
N PRO A 34 -12.17 -3.98 3.63
CA PRO A 34 -12.29 -5.20 4.41
C PRO A 34 -11.88 -4.99 5.86
N GLN A 35 -12.58 -5.65 6.78
CA GLN A 35 -12.23 -5.62 8.20
C GLN A 35 -10.76 -5.99 8.39
N ASN A 36 -10.32 -7.14 7.85
CA ASN A 36 -8.91 -7.50 7.80
C ASN A 36 -8.26 -7.08 6.48
N CYS A 37 -8.02 -5.78 6.30
CA CYS A 37 -7.40 -5.31 5.05
C CYS A 37 -6.00 -5.90 4.83
N ALA A 38 -5.23 -6.15 5.89
CA ALA A 38 -3.91 -6.74 5.78
C ALA A 38 -3.92 -8.12 5.06
N ALA A 39 -4.98 -8.90 5.24
CA ALA A 39 -5.17 -10.17 4.55
C ALA A 39 -5.91 -10.04 3.19
N ASP A 40 -6.93 -9.19 3.14
CA ASP A 40 -7.93 -9.22 2.06
C ASP A 40 -7.76 -8.10 1.01
N CYS A 41 -6.73 -7.26 1.14
CA CYS A 41 -6.47 -6.15 0.22
C CYS A 41 -5.44 -6.47 -0.88
N GLY A 42 -4.80 -7.65 -0.85
CA GLY A 42 -3.86 -8.08 -1.89
C GLY A 42 -2.60 -7.23 -1.92
N PHE A 43 -1.85 -7.22 -0.81
CA PHE A 43 -0.59 -6.52 -0.69
C PHE A 43 0.57 -7.40 -1.14
N PHE A 44 1.42 -6.86 -2.00
CA PHE A 44 2.60 -7.51 -2.55
C PHE A 44 3.83 -6.65 -2.34
N ARG A 45 4.98 -7.30 -2.28
CA ARG A 45 6.28 -6.63 -2.29
C ARG A 45 6.50 -5.92 -3.65
N PRO A 46 7.55 -5.08 -3.78
CA PRO A 46 7.84 -4.38 -5.03
C PRO A 46 8.07 -5.28 -6.27
N ASP A 47 8.28 -6.58 -6.08
CA ASP A 47 8.35 -7.55 -7.17
C ASP A 47 6.98 -7.87 -7.81
N LYS A 48 5.88 -7.38 -7.24
CA LYS A 48 4.48 -7.58 -7.66
C LYS A 48 4.00 -9.03 -7.56
N THR A 49 4.80 -9.94 -7.00
CA THR A 49 4.53 -11.39 -6.98
C THR A 49 4.59 -12.00 -5.60
N THR A 50 5.47 -11.50 -4.73
CA THR A 50 5.59 -12.00 -3.36
C THR A 50 4.51 -11.34 -2.50
N PRO A 51 3.50 -12.08 -2.02
CA PRO A 51 2.49 -11.52 -1.13
C PRO A 51 3.13 -11.10 0.19
N ILE A 52 2.65 -10.00 0.75
CA ILE A 52 3.01 -9.57 2.10
C ILE A 52 2.07 -10.31 3.06
N PRO A 53 2.59 -11.15 3.98
CA PRO A 53 1.78 -11.77 5.01
C PRO A 53 1.02 -10.72 5.83
N ALA A 54 -0.20 -11.04 6.26
CA ALA A 54 -1.05 -10.08 6.96
C ALA A 54 -0.35 -9.48 8.21
N ASN A 55 0.41 -10.30 8.94
CA ASN A 55 1.19 -9.89 10.11
C ASN A 55 2.47 -9.09 9.78
N GLU A 56 2.93 -9.10 8.53
CA GLU A 56 4.07 -8.31 8.04
C GLU A 56 3.62 -7.01 7.34
N SER A 57 2.31 -6.83 7.13
CA SER A 57 1.78 -5.59 6.54
C SER A 57 2.23 -4.36 7.35
N PRO A 58 2.44 -3.19 6.70
CA PRO A 58 2.82 -1.97 7.40
C PRO A 58 1.91 -1.62 8.57
N THR A 59 0.59 -1.84 8.41
CA THR A 59 -0.40 -1.64 9.47
C THR A 59 -0.25 -2.62 10.63
N ALA A 60 -0.02 -3.92 10.35
CA ALA A 60 0.13 -4.92 11.40
C ALA A 60 1.43 -4.72 12.20
N ARG A 61 2.54 -4.38 11.53
CA ARG A 61 3.78 -3.99 12.21
C ARG A 61 3.60 -2.74 13.07
N ALA A 62 2.83 -1.76 12.58
CA ALA A 62 2.49 -0.59 13.39
C ALA A 62 1.64 -0.93 14.62
N VAL A 63 0.66 -1.84 14.51
CA VAL A 63 -0.08 -2.38 15.67
C VAL A 63 0.85 -3.10 16.66
N ALA A 64 1.90 -3.77 16.17
CA ALA A 64 2.93 -4.38 17.00
C ALA A 64 3.90 -3.36 17.65
N GLY A 65 3.77 -2.07 17.32
CA GLY A 65 4.55 -0.97 17.89
C GLY A 65 5.70 -0.46 17.02
N GLU A 66 5.88 -1.03 15.84
CA GLU A 66 6.85 -0.55 14.85
C GLU A 66 6.42 0.77 14.23
N THR A 67 7.38 1.57 13.80
CA THR A 67 7.14 2.77 12.99
C THR A 67 7.62 2.47 11.58
N VAL A 68 6.72 2.50 10.60
CA VAL A 68 7.03 2.18 9.20
C VAL A 68 7.12 3.47 8.40
N ASP A 69 8.26 3.68 7.75
CA ASP A 69 8.58 4.90 6.99
C ASP A 69 8.81 4.59 5.52
N GLY A 70 7.88 5.02 4.68
CA GLY A 70 8.09 5.04 3.24
C GLY A 70 8.20 3.67 2.57
N GLU A 71 7.45 2.67 3.05
CA GLU A 71 7.54 1.32 2.49
C GLU A 71 6.77 1.21 1.19
N ILE A 72 7.49 0.87 0.11
CA ILE A 72 6.88 0.69 -1.20
C ILE A 72 6.23 -0.69 -1.28
N ILE A 73 4.93 -0.71 -1.56
CA ILE A 73 4.17 -1.94 -1.81
C ILE A 73 3.41 -1.83 -3.14
N PHE A 74 3.01 -3.00 -3.65
CA PHE A 74 2.10 -3.11 -4.78
C PHE A 74 0.76 -3.67 -4.30
N ILE A 75 -0.34 -3.03 -4.70
CA ILE A 75 -1.70 -3.38 -4.29
C ILE A 75 -2.43 -3.94 -5.52
N CYS A 76 -2.94 -5.17 -5.40
CA CYS A 76 -3.61 -5.85 -6.51
C CYS A 76 -4.68 -6.83 -6.00
N ARG A 77 -5.95 -6.62 -6.38
CA ARG A 77 -7.03 -7.59 -6.13
C ARG A 77 -7.11 -8.58 -7.30
N GLY A 78 -6.86 -9.87 -7.03
CA GLY A 78 -6.98 -10.96 -8.00
C GLY A 78 -5.80 -11.06 -8.98
N SER A 79 -5.95 -11.87 -10.02
CA SER A 79 -4.89 -12.16 -11.02
C SER A 79 -4.71 -11.09 -12.09
N ASN A 80 -5.46 -9.98 -12.04
CA ASN A 80 -5.39 -8.95 -13.06
C ASN A 80 -4.20 -8.02 -12.80
N SER A 81 -3.37 -7.82 -13.82
CA SER A 81 -2.13 -7.04 -13.79
C SER A 81 -2.30 -5.52 -13.59
N THR A 82 -3.52 -5.05 -13.32
CA THR A 82 -3.85 -3.64 -13.06
C THR A 82 -3.91 -3.35 -11.57
N GLY A 83 -2.74 -3.17 -10.96
CA GLY A 83 -2.61 -2.74 -9.56
C GLY A 83 -2.15 -1.29 -9.39
N ALA A 84 -2.03 -0.87 -8.14
CA ALA A 84 -1.53 0.44 -7.74
C ALA A 84 -0.23 0.30 -6.94
N TRP A 85 0.67 1.26 -7.10
CA TRP A 85 1.85 1.38 -6.25
C TRP A 85 1.58 2.35 -5.11
N ALA A 86 1.91 1.94 -3.90
CA ALA A 86 1.77 2.75 -2.71
C ALA A 86 3.12 2.90 -2.01
N ASP A 87 3.42 4.11 -1.59
CA ASP A 87 4.41 4.42 -0.56
C ASP A 87 3.64 4.53 0.77
N VAL A 88 3.93 3.62 1.70
CA VAL A 88 3.15 3.44 2.92
C VAL A 88 3.94 3.88 4.14
N THR A 89 3.35 4.81 4.89
CA THR A 89 3.84 5.22 6.21
C THR A 89 2.83 4.80 7.25
N ALA A 90 3.26 4.11 8.31
CA ALA A 90 2.37 3.64 9.37
C ALA A 90 2.91 3.99 10.76
N ARG A 91 2.00 4.30 11.68
CA ARG A 91 2.29 4.72 13.06
C ARG A 91 1.36 4.03 14.06
N PRO A 92 1.87 3.58 15.22
CA PRO A 92 1.02 3.10 16.31
C PRO A 92 0.21 4.27 16.89
N LEU A 93 -1.04 4.00 17.23
CA LEU A 93 -1.88 4.90 18.02
C LEU A 93 -1.74 4.51 19.50
N ARG A 94 -1.14 5.41 20.29
CA ARG A 94 -0.85 5.19 21.71
C ARG A 94 -1.74 6.09 22.57
N ASP A 95 -2.17 5.58 23.72
CA ASP A 95 -2.76 6.40 24.77
C ASP A 95 -1.69 7.13 25.62
N GLU A 96 -2.15 7.89 26.61
CA GLU A 96 -1.30 8.64 27.55
C GLU A 96 -0.35 7.75 28.37
N HIS A 97 -0.65 6.45 28.47
CA HIS A 97 0.18 5.46 29.17
C HIS A 97 1.12 4.71 28.24
N GLY A 98 1.13 5.03 26.94
CA GLY A 98 1.96 4.38 25.93
C GLY A 98 1.41 3.06 25.40
N THR A 99 0.21 2.67 25.82
CA THR A 99 -0.48 1.45 25.36
C THR A 99 -0.98 1.64 23.94
N ILE A 100 -0.74 0.66 23.08
CA ILE A 100 -1.18 0.70 21.68
C ILE A 100 -2.65 0.26 21.58
N HIS A 101 -3.49 1.13 21.02
CA HIS A 101 -4.92 0.87 20.76
C HIS A 101 -5.22 0.58 19.29
N GLY A 102 -4.22 0.70 18.42
CA GLY A 102 -4.36 0.48 16.99
C GLY A 102 -3.24 1.13 16.21
N ALA A 103 -3.47 1.39 14.93
CA ALA A 103 -2.52 2.05 14.06
C ALA A 103 -3.20 2.92 13.01
N VAL A 104 -2.45 3.91 12.51
CA VAL A 104 -2.82 4.70 11.34
C VAL A 104 -1.80 4.46 10.24
N ALA A 105 -2.27 4.28 9.01
CA ALA A 105 -1.45 4.17 7.82
C ALA A 105 -1.90 5.17 6.76
N VAL A 106 -0.90 5.78 6.11
CA VAL A 106 -1.06 6.66 4.96
C VAL A 106 -0.51 5.94 3.74
N PHE A 107 -1.31 5.87 2.69
CA PHE A 107 -0.97 5.26 1.41
C PHE A 107 -0.83 6.37 0.37
N ARG A 108 0.40 6.69 -0.01
CA ARG A 108 0.66 7.67 -1.06
C ARG A 108 0.74 6.96 -2.41
N ASP A 109 -0.13 7.33 -3.34
CA ASP A 109 -0.13 6.76 -4.69
C ASP A 109 1.11 7.24 -5.47
N ILE A 110 2.00 6.30 -5.79
CA ILE A 110 3.21 6.54 -6.59
C ILE A 110 3.12 5.85 -7.96
N SER A 111 1.94 5.37 -8.37
CA SER A 111 1.72 4.66 -9.62
C SER A 111 2.10 5.50 -10.83
N GLY A 112 1.76 6.80 -10.80
CA GLY A 112 2.13 7.74 -11.87
C GLY A 112 3.65 7.88 -12.02
N HIS A 113 4.37 7.96 -10.89
CA HIS A 113 5.82 8.03 -10.88
C HIS A 113 6.43 6.74 -11.45
N LYS A 114 5.97 5.57 -10.98
CA LYS A 114 6.46 4.27 -11.45
C LYS A 114 6.24 4.04 -12.94
N ARG A 115 5.08 4.43 -13.48
CA ARG A 115 4.80 4.34 -14.92
C ARG A 115 5.72 5.25 -15.74
N ALA A 116 6.02 6.45 -15.26
CA ALA A 116 6.95 7.35 -15.92
C ALA A 116 8.39 6.79 -15.93
N GLU A 117 8.85 6.23 -14.80
CA GLU A 117 10.15 5.53 -14.70
C GLU A 117 10.24 4.37 -15.71
N GLU A 118 9.23 3.49 -15.75
CA GLU A 118 9.17 2.34 -16.65
C GLU A 118 9.20 2.77 -18.14
N GLN A 119 8.48 3.85 -18.49
CA GLN A 119 8.49 4.39 -19.86
C GLN A 119 9.86 4.96 -20.25
N GLN A 120 10.51 5.70 -19.36
CA GLN A 120 11.83 6.24 -19.62
C GLN A 120 12.88 5.14 -19.82
N GLN A 121 12.87 4.11 -18.98
CA GLN A 121 13.78 2.97 -19.10
C GLN A 121 13.57 2.21 -20.42
N LYS A 122 12.33 2.03 -20.84
CA LYS A 122 12.01 1.38 -22.12
C LYS A 122 12.59 2.16 -23.30
N LEU A 123 12.38 3.47 -23.35
CA LEU A 123 12.91 4.33 -24.41
C LEU A 123 14.45 4.33 -24.43
N GLN A 124 15.09 4.31 -23.27
CA GLN A 124 16.56 4.22 -23.19
C GLN A 124 17.08 2.89 -23.75
N ARG A 125 16.45 1.77 -23.39
CA ARG A 125 16.81 0.43 -23.90
C ARG A 125 16.62 0.34 -25.42
N GLU A 126 15.52 0.88 -25.95
CA GLU A 126 15.27 0.91 -27.39
C GLU A 126 16.29 1.78 -28.15
N ARG A 127 16.72 2.89 -27.55
CA ARG A 127 17.77 3.74 -28.13
C ARG A 127 19.14 3.07 -28.11
N ALA A 128 19.51 2.42 -27.00
CA ALA A 128 20.77 1.69 -26.89
C ALA A 128 20.84 0.55 -27.92
N ALA A 129 19.79 -0.27 -28.02
CA ALA A 129 19.72 -1.37 -28.98
C ALA A 129 19.78 -0.92 -30.45
N ARG A 130 19.35 0.32 -30.77
CA ARG A 130 19.47 0.90 -32.11
C ARG A 130 20.83 1.53 -32.41
N ALA A 131 21.59 1.93 -31.39
CA ALA A 131 22.91 2.52 -31.57
C ALA A 131 24.01 1.45 -31.71
N GLU A 132 23.74 0.22 -31.26
CA GLU A 132 24.64 -0.94 -31.35
C GLU A 132 24.41 -1.80 -32.60
N ALA A 133 23.39 -1.47 -33.41
CA ALA A 133 23.05 -2.14 -34.67
C ALA A 133 23.48 -1.29 -35.88
#